data_AF-A0A192GZG6-F1
#
_entry.id   AF-A0A192GZG6-F1
#
_cell.length_a   1.000
_cell.length_b   1.000
_cell.length_c   1.000
_cell.angle_alpha   90.00
_cell.angle_beta   90.00
_cell.angle_gamma   90.00
#
_symmetry.space_group_name_H-M   'P 1'
#
loop_
_entity.id
_entity.type
_entity.pdbx_description
1 polymer ?
#
loop_
_entity_poly.entity_id
_entity_poly.type
_entity_poly.pdbx_seq_one_letter_code
_entity_poly.pdbx_strand_id
1 'polypeptide(L)' 'MSQQTDLQKHLQTIQNNEFDPKSIQHNTFRSCIHRSAQNLGFVKDNQLTKRGHEHLKIKLT' A
#
# COMPACT_ATOMS: atom_id res chain seq x y z
N MET A 1 3.39 -12.86 -16.36
CA MET A 1 3.87 -12.10 -15.17
C MET A 1 2.63 -11.62 -14.44
N SER A 2 2.39 -12.02 -13.18
CA SER A 2 1.23 -11.51 -12.43
C SER A 2 1.34 -10.00 -12.29
N GLN A 3 0.38 -9.27 -12.84
CA GLN A 3 0.31 -7.81 -12.70
C GLN A 3 -0.08 -7.49 -11.26
N GLN A 4 0.76 -6.75 -10.55
CA GLN A 4 0.41 -6.20 -9.24
C GLN A 4 -0.57 -5.04 -9.41
N THR A 5 -1.60 -5.00 -8.56
CA THR A 5 -2.50 -3.84 -8.49
C THR A 5 -1.76 -2.61 -7.96
N ASP A 6 -2.27 -1.41 -8.22
CA ASP A 6 -1.65 -0.19 -7.67
C ASP A 6 -1.69 -0.15 -6.15
N LEU A 7 -2.68 -0.80 -5.52
CA LEU A 7 -2.69 -1.03 -4.08
C LEU A 7 -1.52 -1.91 -3.65
N GLN A 8 -1.26 -3.03 -4.34
CA GLN A 8 -0.11 -3.89 -4.02
C GLN A 8 1.22 -3.17 -4.23
N LYS A 9 1.38 -2.39 -5.30
CA LYS A 9 2.59 -1.57 -5.51
C LYS A 9 2.79 -0.58 -4.35
N HIS A 10 1.72 0.10 -3.93
CA HIS A 10 1.77 1.03 -2.80
C HIS A 10 2.14 0.35 -1.47
N LEU A 11 1.53 -0.81 -1.18
CA LEU A 11 1.89 -1.60 0.00
C LEU A 11 3.36 -2.05 -0.05
N GLN A 12 3.89 -2.36 -1.24
CA GLN A 12 5.28 -2.75 -1.41
C GLN A 12 6.24 -1.57 -1.18
N THR A 13 5.88 -0.35 -1.62
CA THR A 13 6.64 0.87 -1.29
C THR A 13 6.72 1.10 0.23
N ILE A 14 5.64 0.82 0.96
CA ILE A 14 5.64 0.86 2.43
C ILE A 14 6.55 -0.24 3.00
N GLN A 15 6.48 -1.47 2.48
CA GLN A 15 7.35 -2.57 2.91
C GLN A 15 8.84 -2.26 2.75
N ASN A 16 9.21 -1.60 1.66
CA ASN A 16 10.59 -1.24 1.35
C ASN A 16 11.09 -0.03 2.15
N ASN A 17 10.26 0.57 3.01
CA ASN A 17 10.52 1.86 3.67
C ASN A 17 10.79 3.02 2.68
N GLU A 18 10.31 2.90 1.45
CA GLU A 18 10.40 3.94 0.40
C GLU A 18 9.20 4.89 0.44
N PHE A 19 8.23 4.62 1.32
CA PHE A 19 7.04 5.43 1.46
C PHE A 19 7.32 6.69 2.27
N ASP A 20 7.24 7.85 1.62
CA ASP A 20 7.27 9.15 2.28
C ASP A 20 5.84 9.69 2.51
N PRO A 21 5.38 9.85 3.76
CA PRO A 21 4.07 10.42 4.07
C PRO A 21 3.86 11.86 3.59
N LYS A 22 4.94 12.61 3.32
CA LYS A 22 4.83 13.95 2.73
C LYS A 22 4.49 13.88 1.24
N SER A 23 4.92 12.82 0.55
CA SER A 23 4.62 12.62 -0.87
C SER A 23 3.12 12.46 -1.17
N ILE A 24 2.34 12.07 -0.16
CA ILE A 24 0.89 11.90 -0.30
C ILE A 24 0.16 13.25 -0.34
N GLN A 25 0.67 14.29 0.35
CA GLN A 25 0.03 15.61 0.43
C GLN A 25 -0.13 16.30 -0.93
N HIS A 26 0.76 15.98 -1.87
CA HIS A 26 0.77 16.58 -3.21
C HIS A 26 0.25 15.62 -4.30
N ASN A 27 -0.16 14.41 -3.95
CA ASN A 27 -0.60 13.39 -4.90
C ASN A 27 -1.94 12.78 -4.47
N THR A 28 -3.02 13.26 -5.10
CA THR A 28 -4.39 12.84 -4.83
C THR A 28 -4.62 11.35 -5.09
N PHE A 29 -3.99 10.77 -6.11
CA PHE A 29 -4.09 9.34 -6.40
C PHE A 29 -3.45 8.49 -5.30
N ARG A 30 -2.21 8.80 -4.91
CA ARG A 30 -1.53 8.12 -3.79
C ARG A 30 -2.27 8.30 -2.47
N SER A 31 -2.89 9.46 -2.25
CA SER A 31 -3.75 9.73 -1.09
C SER A 31 -4.94 8.80 -1.04
N CYS A 32 -5.65 8.63 -2.16
CA CYS A 32 -6.78 7.72 -2.25
C CYS A 32 -6.37 6.26 -2.01
N ILE A 33 -5.23 5.82 -2.56
CA ILE A 33 -4.72 4.47 -2.34
C ILE A 33 -4.33 4.26 -0.88
N HIS A 34 -3.59 5.20 -0.29
CA HIS A 34 -3.17 5.11 1.11
C HIS A 34 -4.38 5.08 2.06
N ARG A 35 -5.38 5.93 1.84
CA ARG A 35 -6.63 5.91 2.60
C ARG A 35 -7.38 4.59 2.44
N SER A 36 -7.43 4.04 1.23
CA SER A 36 -8.03 2.73 0.99
C SER A 36 -7.28 1.63 1.75
N ALA A 37 -5.95 1.66 1.74
CA ALA A 37 -5.11 0.71 2.48
C ALA A 37 -5.35 0.79 4.00
N GLN A 38 -5.55 1.99 4.55
CA GLN A 38 -5.92 2.19 5.95
C GLN A 38 -7.33 1.65 6.25
N ASN A 39 -8.32 1.98 5.42
CA ASN A 39 -9.71 1.52 5.58
C ASN A 39 -9.82 -0.02 5.52
N LEU A 40 -8.99 -0.67 4.70
CA LEU A 40 -8.92 -2.13 4.59
C LEU A 40 -8.11 -2.78 5.73
N GLY A 41 -7.49 -1.98 6.59
CA GLY A 41 -6.64 -2.44 7.70
C GLY A 41 -5.31 -3.05 7.23
N PHE A 42 -4.83 -2.68 6.04
CA PHE A 42 -3.54 -3.12 5.51
C PHE A 42 -2.38 -2.25 5.99
N VAL A 43 -2.66 -0.99 6.32
CA VAL A 43 -1.67 -0.02 6.82
C VAL A 43 -2.16 0.59 8.13
N LYS A 44 -1.28 0.68 9.12
CA LYS A 44 -1.49 1.40 10.37
C LYS A 44 -0.20 2.10 10.76
N ASP A 45 -0.28 3.36 11.21
CA ASP A 45 0.89 4.17 11.59
C ASP A 45 1.99 4.20 10.50
N ASN A 46 1.57 4.29 9.23
CA ASN A 46 2.43 4.22 8.03
C ASN A 46 3.24 2.92 7.89
N GLN A 47 2.87 1.85 8.60
CA GLN A 47 3.48 0.54 8.52
C GLN A 47 2.49 -0.51 8.04
N LEU A 48 3.00 -1.58 7.43
CA LEU A 48 2.16 -2.71 7.04
C LEU A 48 1.66 -3.48 8.25
N THR A 49 0.38 -3.86 8.21
CA THR A 49 -0.18 -4.83 9.14
C THR A 49 0.06 -6.26 8.63
N LYS A 50 -0.22 -7.27 9.46
CA LYS A 50 -0.20 -8.67 9.05
C LYS A 50 -1.07 -8.92 7.80
N ARG A 51 -2.26 -8.32 7.74
CA ARG A 51 -3.16 -8.41 6.57
C ARG A 51 -2.57 -7.74 5.33
N GLY A 52 -1.87 -6.62 5.49
CA GLY A 52 -1.16 -5.96 4.39
C GLY A 52 -0.07 -6.85 3.79
N HIS A 53 0.71 -7.54 4.62
CA HIS A 53 1.69 -8.53 4.16
C HIS A 53 1.05 -9.75 3.47
N GLU A 54 -0.09 -10.23 3.97
CA GLU A 54 -0.84 -11.32 3.33
C GLU A 54 -1.35 -10.90 1.95
N HIS A 55 -1.92 -9.70 1.83
CA HIS A 55 -2.45 -9.16 0.57
C HIS A 55 -1.35 -8.99 -0.51
N LEU A 56 -0.12 -8.64 -0.11
CA LEU A 56 1.03 -8.58 -1.02
C LEU A 56 1.42 -9.94 -1.59
N LYS A 57 1.19 -11.03 -0.84
CA LYS A 57 1.52 -12.40 -1.27
C LYS A 57 0.46 -12.99 -2.22
N ILE A 58 -0.72 -12.38 -2.31
CA ILE A 58 -1.77 -12.81 -3.23
C ILE A 58 -1.35 -12.46 -4.66
N LYS A 59 -0.87 -13.46 -5.40
CA LYS A 59 -0.72 -13.34 -6.85
C LYS A 59 -2.11 -13.41 -7.46
N LEU A 60 -2.55 -12.32 -8.09
CA LEU A 60 -3.66 -12.38 -9.03
C LEU A 60 -3.14 -13.13 -10.26
N THR A 61 -3.59 -14.37 -10.42
CA THR A 61 -3.42 -15.20 -11.62
C THR A 61 -4.45 -14.82 -12.67
#